data_AF-A0A6B3L436-F1
#
_entry.id   AF-A0A6B3L436-F1
#
_cell.length_a   1.000
_cell.length_b   1.000
_cell.length_c   1.000
_cell.angle_alpha   90.00
_cell.angle_beta   90.00
_cell.angle_gamma   90.00
#
_symmetry.space_group_name_H-M   'P 1'
#
loop_
_entity.id
_entity.type
_entity.pdbx_description
1 polymer ?
#
loop_
_entity_poly.entity_id
_entity_poly.type
_entity_poly.pdbx_seq_one_letter_code
_entity_poly.pdbx_strand_id
1 'polypeptide(L)'
;MKNNPLILGALALSAIPLTANPLSTDDNYENIIIQIQTNEFGEEVRASLTNLAKQGTDVAPLPILYGDSLFELWSLNKTTGEQKLLDTTIVNGIYSPQITLVTPDPNDTPTKPRTRVDVGYSVQIDGISPAYHDAAANLLVMLYNLEPYEPESFQHPPAYTTDYASATDVSSTLATMMSNSVSYSSGFVVDDWTVVGGTETFSIWEPAADGGPAIVADTCSVQIWPVATIALDPDATIEPGKIYRNFKPIKINMNNLYAKDDWSVEIVDATSTTTEILSGTVIGDKPQFRQIQIANLADYLPGSGDYVLRVTQQAEGLDPVPVEHLSVSFSYDRRITVNGQVGTAE
;
A
#
# COMPACT_ATOMS: atom_id res chain seq x y z
N MET A 1 4.00 -41.90 20.91
CA MET A 1 4.31 -40.84 21.91
C MET A 1 5.67 -40.27 21.57
N LYS A 2 5.69 -39.13 20.87
CA LYS A 2 6.89 -38.34 20.57
C LYS A 2 6.62 -36.94 21.10
N ASN A 3 7.42 -36.52 22.07
CA ASN A 3 7.38 -35.18 22.64
C ASN A 3 7.93 -34.19 21.61
N ASN A 4 7.12 -33.20 21.24
CA ASN A 4 7.62 -31.98 20.61
C ASN A 4 7.71 -30.90 21.70
N PRO A 5 8.87 -30.25 21.90
CA PRO A 5 8.97 -29.13 22.80
C PRO A 5 8.33 -27.90 22.13
N LEU A 6 7.35 -27.30 22.81
CA LEU A 6 6.86 -25.95 22.55
C LEU A 6 8.03 -24.98 22.69
N ILE A 7 8.45 -24.39 21.58
CA ILE A 7 9.32 -23.21 21.58
C ILE A 7 8.42 -22.03 21.97
N LEU A 8 8.52 -21.60 23.22
CA LEU A 8 7.99 -20.30 23.65
C LEU A 8 8.80 -19.22 22.92
N GLY A 9 8.23 -18.67 21.84
CA GLY A 9 8.70 -17.43 21.26
C GLY A 9 8.41 -16.31 22.24
N ALA A 10 9.44 -15.79 22.89
CA ALA A 10 9.33 -14.59 23.72
C ALA A 10 9.00 -13.40 22.82
N LEU A 11 7.73 -13.01 22.80
CA LEU A 11 7.30 -11.69 22.32
C LEU A 11 7.87 -10.65 23.29
N ALA A 12 8.90 -9.94 22.86
CA ALA A 12 9.43 -8.80 23.57
C ALA A 12 8.40 -7.66 23.49
N LEU A 13 7.53 -7.57 24.50
CA LEU A 13 6.72 -6.37 24.71
C LEU A 13 7.68 -5.21 24.99
N SER A 14 7.54 -4.15 24.19
CA SER A 14 8.28 -2.90 24.38
C SER A 14 8.07 -2.36 25.79
N ALA A 15 9.19 -2.11 26.47
CA ALA A 15 9.29 -1.41 27.74
C ALA A 15 8.43 -0.12 27.75
N ILE A 16 7.34 -0.10 28.50
CA ILE A 16 6.61 1.14 28.78
C ILE A 16 7.37 1.88 29.88
N PRO A 17 7.86 3.12 29.66
CA PRO A 17 8.50 3.89 30.70
C PRO A 17 7.45 4.36 31.71
N LEU A 18 7.29 3.62 32.81
CA LEU A 18 6.58 4.10 33.99
C LEU A 18 7.42 5.19 34.66
N THR A 19 7.09 6.46 34.42
CA THR A 19 7.67 7.59 35.16
C THR A 19 7.04 7.64 36.56
N ALA A 20 7.51 6.79 37.46
CA ALA A 20 7.18 6.88 38.87
C ALA A 20 8.00 7.99 39.53
N ASN A 21 7.32 8.92 40.23
CA ASN A 21 8.00 9.85 41.13
C ASN A 21 8.68 9.06 42.26
N PRO A 22 9.92 9.42 42.66
CA PRO A 22 10.68 8.62 43.61
C PRO A 22 10.06 8.71 45.00
N LEU A 23 9.70 7.57 45.60
CA LEU A 23 9.28 7.50 47.00
C LEU A 23 10.08 6.45 47.79
N SER A 24 10.68 6.99 48.87
CA SER A 24 11.36 6.37 50.01
C SER A 24 12.74 5.72 49.79
N THR A 25 13.75 6.31 50.45
CA THR A 25 15.10 5.77 50.69
C THR A 25 15.19 4.97 51.99
N ASP A 26 14.07 4.56 52.56
CA ASP A 26 14.03 3.85 53.84
C ASP A 26 14.17 2.34 53.60
N ASP A 27 15.26 1.74 54.10
CA ASP A 27 15.56 0.30 53.97
C ASP A 27 14.45 -0.60 54.51
N ASN A 28 13.56 -0.03 55.34
CA ASN A 28 12.40 -0.67 55.93
C ASN A 28 11.22 -0.89 54.97
N TYR A 29 11.24 -0.32 53.76
CA TYR A 29 10.16 -0.47 52.79
C TYR A 29 10.67 -1.11 51.48
N GLU A 30 9.82 -1.91 50.84
CA GLU A 30 10.03 -2.41 49.49
C GLU A 30 8.82 -2.12 48.60
N ASN A 31 9.08 -1.89 47.32
CA ASN A 31 8.04 -1.69 46.33
C ASN A 31 7.78 -3.00 45.59
N ILE A 32 6.51 -3.31 45.40
CA ILE A 32 6.02 -4.44 44.62
C ILE A 32 5.01 -3.93 43.60
N ILE A 33 5.00 -4.52 42.41
CA ILE A 33 3.95 -4.29 41.42
C ILE A 33 3.07 -5.54 41.40
N ILE A 34 1.76 -5.37 41.53
CA ILE A 34 0.79 -6.46 41.40
C ILE A 34 0.07 -6.27 40.07
N GLN A 35 0.21 -7.25 39.19
CA GLN A 35 -0.62 -7.39 38.01
C GLN A 35 -1.88 -8.17 38.38
N ILE A 36 -3.04 -7.61 38.07
CA ILE A 36 -4.36 -8.19 38.27
C ILE A 36 -5.05 -8.25 36.91
N GLN A 37 -5.50 -9.42 36.51
CA GLN A 37 -6.23 -9.61 35.25
C GLN A 37 -7.18 -10.78 35.34
N THR A 38 -8.09 -10.90 34.37
CA THR A 38 -9.02 -12.03 34.27
C THR A 38 -8.47 -13.06 33.29
N ASN A 39 -8.41 -14.34 33.67
CA ASN A 39 -7.99 -15.42 32.78
C ASN A 39 -9.08 -15.81 31.77
N GLU A 40 -8.75 -16.73 30.87
CA GLU A 40 -9.66 -17.28 29.84
C GLU A 40 -10.93 -17.97 30.40
N PHE A 41 -10.97 -18.27 31.70
CA PHE A 41 -12.11 -18.87 32.40
C PHE A 41 -12.96 -17.84 33.17
N GLY A 42 -12.63 -16.54 33.09
CA GLY A 42 -13.34 -15.50 33.83
C GLY A 42 -12.89 -15.36 35.29
N GLU A 43 -11.76 -15.96 35.68
CA GLU A 43 -11.23 -15.90 37.04
C GLU A 43 -10.18 -14.80 37.18
N GLU A 44 -10.22 -14.05 38.29
CA GLU A 44 -9.19 -13.07 38.61
C GLU A 44 -7.89 -13.79 38.98
N VAL A 45 -6.81 -13.45 38.27
CA VAL A 45 -5.45 -13.92 38.52
C VAL A 45 -4.59 -12.73 38.92
N ARG A 46 -3.81 -12.93 39.98
CA ARG A 46 -2.88 -11.94 40.51
C ARG A 46 -1.46 -12.48 40.46
N ALA A 47 -0.51 -11.67 40.00
CA ALA A 47 0.91 -11.99 40.08
C ALA A 47 1.71 -10.76 40.49
N SER A 48 2.78 -10.98 41.26
CA SER A 48 3.59 -9.91 41.83
C SER A 48 4.97 -9.88 41.20
N LEU A 49 5.44 -8.69 40.83
CA LEU A 49 6.85 -8.39 40.69
C LEU A 49 7.40 -7.87 42.02
N THR A 50 8.46 -8.53 42.48
CA THR A 50 9.24 -8.16 43.67
C THR A 50 10.66 -7.78 43.27
N ASN A 51 11.42 -7.14 44.15
CA ASN A 51 12.81 -6.69 43.91
C ASN A 51 12.94 -5.62 42.82
N LEU A 52 11.96 -4.72 42.75
CA LEU A 52 11.96 -3.63 41.79
C LEU A 52 13.07 -2.62 42.10
N ALA A 53 13.87 -2.28 41.08
CA ALA A 53 14.79 -1.16 41.16
C ALA A 53 14.02 0.16 41.31
N LYS A 54 14.66 1.18 41.89
CA LYS A 54 14.05 2.53 42.08
C LYS A 54 13.52 3.14 40.78
N GLN A 55 14.16 2.81 39.66
CA GLN A 55 13.76 3.12 38.30
C GLN A 55 14.27 1.97 37.42
N GLY A 56 13.57 1.69 36.34
CA GLY A 56 14.00 0.68 35.39
C GLY A 56 12.86 0.17 34.53
N THR A 57 13.16 -0.90 33.82
CA THR A 57 12.23 -1.64 32.99
C THR A 57 12.25 -3.08 33.47
N ASP A 58 11.07 -3.68 33.57
CA ASP A 58 10.92 -5.10 33.84
C ASP A 58 9.82 -5.69 32.95
N VAL A 59 9.78 -7.02 32.86
CA VAL A 59 8.78 -7.75 32.08
C VAL A 59 7.58 -8.06 32.97
N ALA A 60 6.37 -7.90 32.44
CA ALA A 60 5.15 -8.24 33.17
C ALA A 60 5.16 -9.71 33.62
N PRO A 61 4.71 -10.01 34.86
CA PRO A 61 4.79 -11.35 35.44
C PRO A 61 3.83 -12.34 34.78
N LEU A 62 2.72 -11.84 34.23
CA LEU A 62 1.81 -12.61 33.41
C LEU A 62 1.70 -11.95 32.03
N PRO A 63 1.62 -12.76 30.96
CA PRO A 63 1.14 -12.25 29.68
C PRO A 63 -0.26 -11.67 29.88
N ILE A 64 -0.56 -10.56 29.21
CA ILE A 64 -1.92 -10.01 29.22
C ILE A 64 -2.73 -10.80 28.19
N LEU A 65 -3.59 -11.70 28.68
CA LEU A 65 -4.24 -12.73 27.85
C LEU A 65 -5.70 -12.38 27.50
N TYR A 66 -6.35 -11.52 28.29
CA TYR A 66 -7.75 -11.12 28.09
C TYR A 66 -8.07 -9.81 28.80
N GLY A 67 -8.73 -8.86 28.11
CA GLY A 67 -9.23 -7.64 28.71
C GLY A 67 -8.16 -6.68 29.23
N ASP A 68 -8.53 -5.95 30.28
CA ASP A 68 -7.69 -4.99 30.96
C ASP A 68 -6.83 -5.69 32.01
N SER A 69 -5.53 -5.40 32.02
CA SER A 69 -4.65 -5.78 33.10
C SER A 69 -4.40 -4.55 33.97
N LEU A 70 -4.88 -4.61 35.21
CA LEU A 70 -4.60 -3.59 36.22
C LEU A 70 -3.21 -3.85 36.82
N PHE A 71 -2.34 -2.86 36.77
CA PHE A 71 -1.06 -2.86 37.46
C PHE A 71 -1.14 -1.90 38.65
N GLU A 72 -0.95 -2.44 39.84
CA GLU A 72 -0.95 -1.70 41.09
C GLU A 72 0.47 -1.63 41.67
N LEU A 73 0.97 -0.43 41.95
CA LEU A 73 2.22 -0.22 42.66
C LEU A 73 1.95 -0.12 44.16
N TRP A 74 2.53 -1.03 44.94
CA TRP A 74 2.40 -1.09 46.39
C TRP A 74 3.74 -0.87 47.09
N SER A 75 3.69 -0.27 48.27
CA SER A 75 4.80 -0.22 49.22
C SER A 75 4.51 -1.14 50.40
N LEU A 76 5.47 -1.99 50.76
CA LEU A 76 5.40 -2.94 51.85
C LEU A 76 6.43 -2.58 52.92
N ASN A 77 6.01 -2.41 54.16
CA ASN A 77 6.91 -2.30 55.31
C ASN A 77 7.46 -3.68 55.68
N LYS A 78 8.77 -3.89 55.54
CA LYS A 78 9.47 -5.17 55.81
C LYS A 78 9.41 -5.60 57.28
N THR A 79 9.20 -4.67 58.20
CA THR A 79 9.19 -4.95 59.66
C THR A 79 7.78 -5.23 60.17
N THR A 80 6.79 -4.46 59.72
CA THR A 80 5.39 -4.57 60.20
C THR A 80 4.49 -5.38 59.27
N GLY A 81 4.88 -5.61 58.02
CA GLY A 81 4.04 -6.23 56.99
C GLY A 81 2.94 -5.31 56.45
N GLU A 82 2.91 -4.04 56.86
CA GLU A 82 1.89 -3.08 56.43
C GLU A 82 2.06 -2.73 54.94
N GLN A 83 0.95 -2.77 54.20
CA GLN A 83 0.90 -2.51 52.77
C GLN A 83 0.17 -1.20 52.48
N LYS A 84 0.71 -0.42 51.53
CA LYS A 84 0.11 0.82 51.07
C LYS A 84 0.13 0.89 49.54
N LEU A 85 -1.04 1.03 48.93
CA LEU A 85 -1.18 1.31 47.50
C LEU A 85 -0.64 2.72 47.21
N LEU A 86 0.30 2.80 46.26
CA LEU A 86 0.92 4.05 45.84
C LEU A 86 0.34 4.57 44.53
N ASP A 87 0.12 3.67 43.57
CA ASP A 87 -0.34 4.02 42.24
C ASP A 87 -1.07 2.86 41.56
N THR A 88 -1.88 3.16 40.56
CA THR A 88 -2.63 2.19 39.75
C THR A 88 -2.65 2.64 38.30
N THR A 89 -2.35 1.73 37.38
CA THR A 89 -2.49 1.96 35.94
C THR A 89 -3.16 0.76 35.29
N ILE A 90 -3.94 1.00 34.24
CA ILE A 90 -4.59 -0.05 33.47
C ILE A 90 -3.86 -0.15 32.13
N VAL A 91 -3.43 -1.35 31.79
CA VAL A 91 -2.90 -1.68 30.47
C VAL A 91 -3.91 -2.58 29.79
N ASN A 92 -4.60 -2.04 28.80
CA ASN A 92 -5.48 -2.82 27.94
C ASN A 92 -4.57 -3.72 27.10
N GLY A 93 -4.57 -5.02 27.37
CA GLY A 93 -3.80 -5.97 26.56
C GLY A 93 -4.59 -6.53 25.40
N ILE A 94 -5.63 -5.82 24.98
CA ILE A 94 -6.75 -6.44 24.26
C ILE A 94 -6.30 -6.88 22.88
N TYR A 95 -5.93 -6.00 21.96
CA TYR A 95 -5.35 -6.37 20.67
C TYR A 95 -4.56 -5.16 20.20
N SER A 96 -3.30 -5.31 19.80
CA SER A 96 -2.60 -4.25 19.07
C SER A 96 -2.58 -4.63 17.60
N PRO A 97 -3.75 -4.69 16.92
CA PRO A 97 -3.79 -5.11 15.53
C PRO A 97 -2.93 -4.18 14.70
N GLN A 98 -2.23 -4.74 13.72
CA GLN A 98 -1.45 -3.98 12.76
C GLN A 98 -1.86 -4.41 11.37
N ILE A 99 -2.45 -3.50 10.62
CA ILE A 99 -2.85 -3.70 9.24
C ILE A 99 -1.60 -3.57 8.38
N THR A 100 -1.24 -4.67 7.73
CA THR A 100 -0.17 -4.71 6.74
C THR A 100 -0.79 -4.84 5.36
N LEU A 101 -0.49 -3.87 4.50
CA LEU A 101 -0.81 -3.93 3.07
C LEU A 101 0.44 -4.33 2.30
N VAL A 102 0.30 -5.31 1.41
CA VAL A 102 1.39 -5.75 0.52
C VAL A 102 0.93 -5.62 -0.91
N THR A 103 1.67 -4.86 -1.69
CA THR A 103 1.43 -4.66 -3.12
C THR A 103 2.55 -5.29 -3.94
N PRO A 104 2.31 -5.59 -5.22
CA PRO A 104 3.36 -6.05 -6.12
C PRO A 104 4.27 -4.92 -6.63
N ASP A 105 4.01 -3.64 -6.30
CA ASP A 105 4.86 -2.52 -6.72
C ASP A 105 6.19 -2.54 -5.94
N PRO A 106 7.35 -2.70 -6.59
CA PRO A 106 8.65 -2.75 -5.94
C PRO A 106 9.09 -1.40 -5.35
N ASN A 107 8.38 -0.33 -5.68
CA ASN A 107 8.62 1.02 -5.18
C ASN A 107 7.65 1.43 -4.06
N ASP A 108 6.81 0.50 -3.62
CA ASP A 108 6.00 0.64 -2.43
C ASP A 108 6.86 0.93 -1.19
N THR A 109 6.32 1.70 -0.25
CA THR A 109 6.87 1.80 1.10
C THR A 109 5.79 1.42 2.11
N PRO A 110 6.14 0.77 3.25
CA PRO A 110 5.15 0.39 4.27
C PRO A 110 4.24 1.53 4.75
N THR A 111 4.70 2.77 4.64
CA THR A 111 3.95 3.97 5.03
C THR A 111 3.08 4.57 3.92
N LYS A 112 3.30 4.19 2.67
CA LYS A 112 2.60 4.68 1.48
C LYS A 112 2.50 3.57 0.44
N PRO A 113 1.74 2.50 0.73
CA PRO A 113 1.56 1.46 -0.24
C PRO A 113 0.78 1.94 -1.44
N ARG A 114 1.11 1.38 -2.61
CA ARG A 114 0.52 1.83 -3.88
C ARG A 114 0.42 0.70 -4.88
N THR A 115 -0.62 0.73 -5.70
CA THR A 115 -0.82 -0.23 -6.79
C THR A 115 -1.59 0.41 -7.95
N ARG A 116 -1.66 -0.30 -9.07
CA ARG A 116 -2.51 0.04 -10.22
C ARG A 116 -3.90 -0.54 -10.04
N VAL A 117 -4.92 0.15 -10.55
CA VAL A 117 -6.34 -0.22 -10.36
C VAL A 117 -6.71 -1.64 -10.83
N ASP A 118 -6.00 -2.16 -11.83
CA ASP A 118 -6.15 -3.52 -12.38
C ASP A 118 -5.27 -4.57 -11.68
N VAL A 119 -4.44 -4.16 -10.73
CA VAL A 119 -3.51 -5.03 -10.01
C VAL A 119 -3.93 -5.17 -8.55
N GLY A 120 -4.27 -6.41 -8.17
CA GLY A 120 -4.64 -6.74 -6.79
C GLY A 120 -3.49 -6.60 -5.80
N TYR A 121 -3.85 -6.51 -4.53
CA TYR A 121 -2.93 -6.42 -3.38
C TYR A 121 -3.41 -7.37 -2.27
N SER A 122 -2.66 -7.50 -1.18
CA SER A 122 -3.09 -8.31 -0.04
C SER A 122 -3.13 -7.54 1.26
N VAL A 123 -4.11 -7.89 2.09
CA VAL A 123 -4.33 -7.34 3.43
C VAL A 123 -4.07 -8.43 4.46
N GLN A 124 -3.28 -8.11 5.48
CA GLN A 124 -3.03 -8.98 6.62
C GLN A 124 -3.14 -8.19 7.91
N ILE A 125 -3.55 -8.86 8.99
CA ILE A 125 -3.63 -8.27 10.33
C ILE A 125 -2.64 -9.01 11.23
N ASP A 126 -1.61 -8.30 11.67
CA ASP A 126 -0.62 -8.77 12.61
C ASP A 126 -0.89 -8.21 14.01
N GLY A 127 -0.02 -8.52 14.98
CA GLY A 127 -0.10 -7.96 16.34
C GLY A 127 -1.13 -8.63 17.26
N ILE A 128 -1.78 -9.70 16.79
CA ILE A 128 -2.67 -10.57 17.57
C ILE A 128 -2.08 -11.98 17.60
N SER A 129 -2.11 -12.64 18.77
CA SER A 129 -1.62 -14.01 18.89
C SER A 129 -2.62 -15.01 18.27
N PRO A 130 -2.15 -16.06 17.56
CA PRO A 130 -3.01 -17.04 16.87
C PRO A 130 -4.10 -17.70 17.72
N ALA A 131 -3.85 -17.86 19.02
CA ALA A 131 -4.83 -18.45 19.94
C ALA A 131 -6.08 -17.57 20.14
N TYR A 132 -6.02 -16.30 19.75
CA TYR A 132 -7.04 -15.29 20.03
C TYR A 132 -7.70 -14.69 18.79
N HIS A 133 -7.37 -15.17 17.58
CA HIS A 133 -7.94 -14.62 16.34
C HIS A 133 -9.47 -14.62 16.34
N ASP A 134 -10.10 -15.72 16.76
CA ASP A 134 -11.56 -15.83 16.79
C ASP A 134 -12.19 -14.90 17.83
N ALA A 135 -11.58 -14.77 19.01
CA ALA A 135 -12.07 -13.88 20.06
C ALA A 135 -11.94 -12.41 19.62
N ALA A 136 -10.80 -12.04 19.05
CA ALA A 136 -10.54 -10.71 18.53
C ALA A 136 -11.49 -10.33 17.40
N ALA A 137 -11.74 -11.25 16.46
CA ALA A 137 -12.65 -11.03 15.33
C ALA A 137 -14.11 -10.79 15.74
N ASN A 138 -14.51 -11.24 16.94
CA ASN A 138 -15.85 -10.98 17.48
C ASN A 138 -15.94 -9.65 18.26
N LEU A 139 -14.81 -9.04 18.59
CA LEU A 139 -14.73 -7.82 19.42
C LEU A 139 -14.31 -6.59 18.62
N LEU A 140 -13.62 -6.76 17.51
CA LEU A 140 -13.14 -5.69 16.64
C LEU A 140 -14.06 -5.51 15.44
N VAL A 141 -14.16 -4.28 14.95
CA VAL A 141 -14.85 -3.94 13.71
C VAL A 141 -13.82 -3.49 12.69
N MET A 142 -13.89 -4.01 11.46
CA MET A 142 -13.05 -3.53 10.37
C MET A 142 -13.89 -2.85 9.30
N LEU A 143 -13.51 -1.61 9.01
CA LEU A 143 -14.13 -0.77 8.00
C LEU A 143 -13.18 -0.60 6.82
N TYR A 144 -13.73 -0.77 5.64
CA TYR A 144 -13.09 -0.53 4.35
C TYR A 144 -13.70 0.70 3.69
N ASN A 145 -12.88 1.72 3.41
CA ASN A 145 -13.34 2.97 2.80
C ASN A 145 -12.68 3.22 1.45
N LEU A 146 -13.46 3.81 0.53
CA LEU A 146 -13.05 4.15 -0.83
C LEU A 146 -13.13 5.65 -1.04
N GLU A 147 -12.02 6.26 -1.42
CA GLU A 147 -11.90 7.72 -1.45
C GLU A 147 -11.26 8.18 -2.76
N PRO A 148 -12.04 8.67 -3.75
CA PRO A 148 -11.50 9.06 -5.04
C PRO A 148 -10.60 10.29 -4.92
N TYR A 149 -9.58 10.39 -5.78
CA TYR A 149 -8.79 11.61 -5.88
C TYR A 149 -9.56 12.74 -6.59
N GLU A 150 -9.13 13.97 -6.35
CA GLU A 150 -9.58 15.08 -7.19
C GLU A 150 -9.10 14.84 -8.64
N PRO A 151 -9.96 15.08 -9.65
CA PRO A 151 -9.62 14.89 -11.05
C PRO A 151 -8.25 15.51 -11.40
N GLU A 152 -7.42 14.75 -12.11
CA GLU A 152 -6.11 15.18 -12.62
C GLU A 152 -5.04 15.53 -11.56
N SER A 153 -5.32 15.36 -10.26
CA SER A 153 -4.41 15.80 -9.18
C SER A 153 -3.65 14.67 -8.47
N PHE A 154 -4.17 13.42 -8.60
CA PHE A 154 -3.75 12.23 -7.85
C PHE A 154 -3.62 12.47 -6.34
N GLN A 155 -4.40 13.41 -5.81
CA GLN A 155 -4.31 13.90 -4.45
C GLN A 155 -5.70 14.21 -3.91
N HIS A 156 -5.80 14.11 -2.59
CA HIS A 156 -6.93 14.63 -1.85
C HIS A 156 -6.82 16.14 -1.66
N PRO A 157 -7.94 16.85 -1.46
CA PRO A 157 -7.91 18.28 -1.17
C PRO A 157 -7.14 18.60 0.13
N PRO A 158 -6.57 19.81 0.27
CA PRO A 158 -5.96 20.23 1.52
C PRO A 158 -7.00 20.22 2.65
N ALA A 159 -6.68 19.56 3.77
CA ALA A 159 -7.58 19.26 4.91
C ALA A 159 -8.58 18.11 4.72
N TYR A 160 -8.24 17.16 3.86
CA TYR A 160 -8.96 15.89 3.75
C TYR A 160 -8.97 15.09 5.05
N THR A 161 -10.15 14.61 5.45
CA THR A 161 -10.34 13.64 6.53
C THR A 161 -11.16 12.49 6.01
N THR A 162 -10.77 11.26 6.35
CA THR A 162 -11.47 10.07 5.90
C THR A 162 -12.92 10.07 6.37
N ASP A 163 -13.85 10.00 5.41
CA ASP A 163 -15.28 9.93 5.71
C ASP A 163 -15.71 8.47 5.84
N TYR A 164 -15.95 8.04 7.08
CA TYR A 164 -16.40 6.69 7.37
C TYR A 164 -17.91 6.49 7.20
N ALA A 165 -18.68 7.52 6.83
CA ALA A 165 -20.14 7.40 6.67
C ALA A 165 -20.55 6.42 5.56
N SER A 166 -19.70 6.25 4.53
CA SER A 166 -19.89 5.31 3.43
C SER A 166 -19.00 4.07 3.51
N ALA A 167 -18.30 3.85 4.63
CA ALA A 167 -17.40 2.72 4.76
C ALA A 167 -18.17 1.39 4.78
N THR A 168 -17.58 0.36 4.18
CA THR A 168 -18.12 -0.99 4.15
C THR A 168 -17.58 -1.78 5.34
N ASP A 169 -18.46 -2.41 6.11
CA ASP A 169 -18.07 -3.35 7.16
C ASP A 169 -17.55 -4.66 6.53
N VAL A 170 -16.27 -4.96 6.77
CA VAL A 170 -15.59 -6.17 6.28
C VAL A 170 -15.17 -7.09 7.44
N SER A 171 -15.73 -6.90 8.64
CA SER A 171 -15.36 -7.64 9.86
C SER A 171 -15.53 -9.15 9.74
N SER A 172 -16.40 -9.63 8.85
CA SER A 172 -16.56 -11.07 8.56
C SER A 172 -15.27 -11.74 8.04
N THR A 173 -14.33 -10.96 7.50
CA THR A 173 -13.04 -11.46 6.98
C THR A 173 -11.89 -11.38 7.99
N LEU A 174 -12.13 -10.75 9.15
CA LEU A 174 -11.07 -10.38 10.11
C LEU A 174 -10.28 -11.57 10.63
N ALA A 175 -10.96 -12.63 11.08
CA ALA A 175 -10.30 -13.85 11.56
C ALA A 175 -9.42 -14.51 10.47
N THR A 176 -9.85 -14.40 9.21
CA THR A 176 -9.07 -14.91 8.08
C THR A 176 -7.83 -14.05 7.86
N MET A 177 -7.97 -12.72 7.86
CA MET A 177 -6.86 -11.76 7.71
C MET A 177 -5.82 -11.83 8.83
N MET A 178 -6.24 -12.17 10.05
CA MET A 178 -5.30 -12.41 11.16
C MET A 178 -4.51 -13.71 10.96
N SER A 179 -5.15 -14.71 10.35
CA SER A 179 -4.54 -16.03 10.17
C SER A 179 -3.67 -16.11 8.91
N ASN A 180 -4.05 -15.41 7.85
CA ASN A 180 -3.40 -15.41 6.55
C ASN A 180 -3.64 -14.08 5.83
N SER A 181 -2.74 -13.70 4.92
CA SER A 181 -3.01 -12.58 4.01
C SER A 181 -4.20 -12.89 3.09
N VAL A 182 -5.11 -11.93 2.92
CA VAL A 182 -6.28 -12.03 2.03
C VAL A 182 -6.06 -11.15 0.81
N SER A 183 -6.26 -11.70 -0.39
CA SER A 183 -6.17 -10.94 -1.63
C SER A 183 -7.38 -10.02 -1.82
N TYR A 184 -7.10 -8.78 -2.20
CA TYR A 184 -8.06 -7.74 -2.53
C TYR A 184 -7.85 -7.26 -3.97
N SER A 185 -8.95 -7.03 -4.65
CA SER A 185 -8.99 -6.20 -5.85
C SER A 185 -9.40 -4.79 -5.44
N SER A 186 -8.89 -3.79 -6.18
CA SER A 186 -9.35 -2.41 -6.04
C SER A 186 -10.88 -2.33 -6.12
N GLY A 187 -11.48 -1.58 -5.20
CA GLY A 187 -12.90 -1.24 -5.21
C GLY A 187 -13.26 -0.15 -6.21
N PHE A 188 -12.27 0.53 -6.82
CA PHE A 188 -12.48 1.48 -7.92
C PHE A 188 -12.74 0.79 -9.27
N VAL A 189 -13.61 -0.23 -9.30
CA VAL A 189 -14.00 -0.91 -10.53
C VAL A 189 -14.99 -0.06 -11.31
N VAL A 190 -14.57 0.41 -12.48
CA VAL A 190 -15.42 1.10 -13.46
C VAL A 190 -15.17 0.55 -14.87
N ASP A 191 -15.93 1.03 -15.85
CA ASP A 191 -15.77 0.66 -17.27
C ASP A 191 -14.45 1.18 -17.88
N ASP A 192 -13.89 2.27 -17.35
CA ASP A 192 -12.65 2.88 -17.84
C ASP A 192 -11.61 3.07 -16.71
N TRP A 193 -10.62 2.19 -16.70
CA TRP A 193 -9.54 2.17 -15.71
C TRP A 193 -8.48 3.25 -15.90
N THR A 194 -8.60 4.05 -16.96
CA THR A 194 -7.61 5.09 -17.29
C THR A 194 -7.87 6.42 -16.59
N VAL A 195 -9.07 6.57 -16.01
CA VAL A 195 -9.53 7.81 -15.37
C VAL A 195 -9.83 7.66 -13.89
N VAL A 196 -9.62 6.47 -13.32
CA VAL A 196 -9.95 6.18 -11.91
C VAL A 196 -8.73 6.00 -11.03
N GLY A 197 -8.83 6.56 -9.82
CA GLY A 197 -7.83 6.41 -8.79
C GLY A 197 -8.32 7.05 -7.50
N GLY A 198 -7.67 6.68 -6.42
CA GLY A 198 -8.05 7.12 -5.10
C GLY A 198 -7.23 6.45 -4.02
N THR A 199 -7.72 6.55 -2.80
CA THR A 199 -7.15 5.88 -1.63
C THR A 199 -8.16 4.87 -1.11
N GLU A 200 -7.69 3.67 -0.84
CA GLU A 200 -8.46 2.64 -0.17
C GLU A 200 -7.91 2.48 1.24
N THR A 201 -8.77 2.70 2.24
CA THR A 201 -8.36 2.73 3.64
C THR A 201 -9.02 1.60 4.39
N PHE A 202 -8.20 0.79 5.05
CA PHE A 202 -8.65 -0.19 6.02
C PHE A 202 -8.43 0.38 7.41
N SER A 203 -9.42 0.21 8.28
CA SER A 203 -9.34 0.66 9.66
C SER A 203 -9.95 -0.38 10.58
N ILE A 204 -9.28 -0.65 11.69
CA ILE A 204 -9.76 -1.53 12.74
C ILE A 204 -10.18 -0.65 13.92
N TRP A 205 -11.38 -0.89 14.40
CA TRP A 205 -12.02 -0.13 15.45
C TRP A 205 -12.34 -1.02 16.63
N GLU A 206 -12.06 -0.49 17.82
CA GLU A 206 -12.63 -0.97 19.06
C GLU A 206 -14.02 -0.33 19.21
N PRO A 207 -15.09 -1.14 19.32
CA PRO A 207 -16.42 -0.62 19.48
C PRO A 207 -16.53 0.15 20.82
N ALA A 208 -17.45 1.11 20.85
CA ALA A 208 -17.73 1.89 22.05
C ALA A 208 -18.11 0.98 23.23
N ALA A 209 -17.40 1.12 24.35
CA ALA A 209 -17.72 0.46 25.63
C ALA A 209 -18.29 1.47 26.63
N ASP A 210 -19.37 1.10 27.34
CA ASP A 210 -19.97 1.78 28.50
C ASP A 210 -19.82 3.32 28.54
N GLY A 211 -20.36 4.00 27.52
CA GLY A 211 -20.42 5.46 27.47
C GLY A 211 -19.18 6.17 26.91
N GLY A 212 -18.15 5.43 26.51
CA GLY A 212 -17.00 5.93 25.74
C GLY A 212 -17.23 5.95 24.23
N PRO A 213 -16.47 6.75 23.45
CA PRO A 213 -16.49 6.69 22.00
C PRO A 213 -15.79 5.42 21.48
N ALA A 214 -16.09 5.01 20.25
CA ALA A 214 -15.29 4.01 19.54
C ALA A 214 -13.89 4.57 19.25
N ILE A 215 -12.88 3.71 19.25
CA ILE A 215 -11.47 4.08 19.10
C ILE A 215 -10.89 3.37 17.89
N VAL A 216 -10.10 4.08 17.08
CA VAL A 216 -9.33 3.47 15.99
C VAL A 216 -8.14 2.75 16.61
N ALA A 217 -8.10 1.43 16.48
CA ALA A 217 -6.97 0.61 16.92
C ALA A 217 -5.81 0.71 15.93
N ASP A 218 -6.11 0.64 14.62
CA ASP A 218 -5.12 0.83 13.56
C ASP A 218 -5.78 1.25 12.24
N THR A 219 -4.99 1.89 11.37
CA THR A 219 -5.41 2.29 10.03
C THR A 219 -4.26 2.20 9.04
N CYS A 220 -4.52 1.65 7.87
CA CYS A 220 -3.55 1.59 6.78
C CYS A 220 -4.28 1.86 5.46
N SER A 221 -3.63 2.57 4.55
CA SER A 221 -4.22 2.98 3.29
C SER A 221 -3.30 2.70 2.12
N VAL A 222 -3.89 2.26 1.00
CA VAL A 222 -3.20 2.03 -0.27
C VAL A 222 -3.65 3.06 -1.30
N GLN A 223 -2.68 3.59 -2.04
CA GLN A 223 -2.92 4.47 -3.17
C GLN A 223 -3.22 3.65 -4.42
N ILE A 224 -4.36 3.90 -5.05
CA ILE A 224 -4.77 3.23 -6.28
C ILE A 224 -4.62 4.21 -7.43
N TRP A 225 -3.83 3.83 -8.43
CA TRP A 225 -3.57 4.66 -9.60
C TRP A 225 -4.22 4.10 -10.87
N PRO A 226 -4.69 4.97 -11.80
CA PRO A 226 -5.28 4.55 -13.06
C PRO A 226 -4.25 3.92 -13.97
N VAL A 227 -4.66 3.09 -14.92
CA VAL A 227 -3.80 2.51 -15.96
C VAL A 227 -3.19 3.59 -16.87
N ALA A 228 -1.93 3.42 -17.25
CA ALA A 228 -1.25 4.25 -18.24
C ALA A 228 -1.99 4.29 -19.56
N THR A 229 -2.04 5.46 -20.21
CA THR A 229 -2.63 5.60 -21.55
C THR A 229 -1.64 6.23 -22.50
N ILE A 230 -1.63 5.74 -23.73
CA ILE A 230 -0.83 6.30 -24.80
C ILE A 230 -1.72 6.53 -26.01
N ALA A 231 -1.79 7.76 -26.46
CA ALA A 231 -2.58 8.14 -27.61
C ALA A 231 -1.79 9.08 -28.53
N LEU A 232 -2.05 8.94 -29.83
CA LEU A 232 -1.69 9.99 -30.77
C LEU A 232 -2.53 11.24 -30.46
N ASP A 233 -1.89 12.41 -30.54
CA ASP A 233 -2.62 13.67 -30.59
C ASP A 233 -3.66 13.61 -31.72
N PRO A 234 -4.91 14.09 -31.53
CA PRO A 234 -5.95 14.07 -32.56
C PRO A 234 -5.53 14.70 -33.89
N ASP A 235 -4.58 15.65 -33.86
CA ASP A 235 -4.05 16.31 -35.05
C ASP A 235 -2.88 15.53 -35.72
N ALA A 236 -2.40 14.47 -35.07
CA ALA A 236 -1.36 13.60 -35.61
C ALA A 236 -1.91 12.79 -36.78
N THR A 237 -1.22 12.89 -37.92
CA THR A 237 -1.79 12.56 -39.24
C THR A 237 -1.52 11.12 -39.68
N ILE A 238 -1.10 10.24 -38.77
CA ILE A 238 -0.77 8.85 -39.10
C ILE A 238 -1.97 7.95 -38.82
N GLU A 239 -2.55 7.44 -39.90
CA GLU A 239 -3.76 6.64 -39.90
C GLU A 239 -3.42 5.20 -40.32
N PRO A 240 -4.07 4.19 -39.72
CA PRO A 240 -3.87 2.79 -40.08
C PRO A 240 -4.07 2.53 -41.59
N GLY A 241 -3.10 1.86 -42.21
CA GLY A 241 -3.13 1.40 -43.61
C GLY A 241 -2.93 2.49 -44.67
N LYS A 242 -2.66 3.74 -44.29
CA LYS A 242 -2.38 4.81 -45.25
C LYS A 242 -0.96 4.74 -45.80
N ILE A 243 -0.82 5.22 -47.04
CA ILE A 243 0.47 5.38 -47.71
C ILE A 243 0.91 6.84 -47.58
N TYR A 244 2.08 7.05 -47.01
CA TYR A 244 2.69 8.35 -46.82
C TYR A 244 3.88 8.54 -47.77
N ARG A 245 4.04 9.78 -48.25
CA ARG A 245 5.25 10.24 -48.96
C ARG A 245 6.05 11.23 -48.14
N ASN A 246 5.35 11.98 -47.29
CA ASN A 246 5.89 12.92 -46.32
C ASN A 246 5.08 12.78 -45.02
N PHE A 247 5.71 13.06 -43.89
CA PHE A 247 5.05 13.09 -42.59
C PHE A 247 4.98 14.52 -42.06
N LYS A 248 3.88 14.84 -41.40
CA LYS A 248 3.82 16.00 -40.49
C LYS A 248 4.41 15.59 -39.14
N PRO A 249 4.77 16.56 -38.27
CA PRO A 249 5.14 16.24 -36.90
C PRO A 249 4.05 15.42 -36.21
N ILE A 250 4.46 14.34 -35.55
CA ILE A 250 3.58 13.46 -34.79
C ILE A 250 3.78 13.79 -33.31
N LYS A 251 2.68 13.91 -32.58
CA LYS A 251 2.69 14.06 -31.13
C LYS A 251 2.06 12.84 -30.50
N ILE A 252 2.73 12.30 -29.49
CA ILE A 252 2.29 11.14 -28.71
C ILE A 252 2.13 11.62 -27.28
N ASN A 253 0.91 11.49 -26.75
CA ASN A 253 0.57 11.82 -25.38
C ASN A 253 0.58 10.54 -24.56
N MET A 254 1.31 10.55 -23.45
CA MET A 254 1.37 9.44 -22.50
C MET A 254 0.91 9.97 -21.15
N ASN A 255 -0.20 9.46 -20.65
CA ASN A 255 -0.73 9.82 -19.34
C ASN A 255 -0.53 8.68 -18.36
N ASN A 256 -0.50 9.03 -17.08
CA ASN A 256 -0.41 8.11 -15.95
C ASN A 256 0.81 7.19 -15.96
N LEU A 257 1.96 7.65 -16.46
CA LEU A 257 3.20 6.88 -16.37
C LEU A 257 3.72 6.87 -14.93
N TYR A 258 3.98 5.71 -14.35
CA TYR A 258 4.41 5.60 -12.95
C TYR A 258 5.91 5.76 -12.77
N ALA A 259 6.33 5.85 -11.51
CA ALA A 259 7.74 5.90 -11.18
C ALA A 259 8.44 4.62 -11.62
N LYS A 260 9.56 4.78 -12.33
CA LYS A 260 10.39 3.73 -12.94
C LYS A 260 9.72 2.94 -14.06
N ASP A 261 8.65 3.47 -14.64
CA ASP A 261 8.13 2.94 -15.88
C ASP A 261 9.14 3.16 -17.01
N ASP A 262 9.53 2.06 -17.65
CA ASP A 262 10.27 2.11 -18.91
C ASP A 262 9.27 2.24 -20.05
N TRP A 263 9.55 3.14 -20.99
CA TRP A 263 8.73 3.32 -22.19
C TRP A 263 9.62 3.46 -23.42
N SER A 264 9.09 3.02 -24.57
CA SER A 264 9.77 3.14 -25.85
C SER A 264 8.79 3.51 -26.96
N VAL A 265 9.26 4.35 -27.88
CA VAL A 265 8.62 4.63 -29.16
C VAL A 265 9.51 4.06 -30.25
N GLU A 266 8.95 3.19 -31.06
CA GLU A 266 9.68 2.36 -32.01
C GLU A 266 8.98 2.29 -33.36
N ILE A 267 9.76 2.10 -34.42
CA ILE A 267 9.27 1.60 -35.70
C ILE A 267 9.62 0.13 -35.84
N VAL A 268 8.65 -0.68 -36.22
CA VAL A 268 8.86 -2.07 -36.62
C VAL A 268 8.63 -2.18 -38.12
N ASP A 269 9.58 -2.75 -38.86
CA ASP A 269 9.43 -3.00 -40.29
C ASP A 269 8.77 -4.36 -40.59
N ALA A 270 8.48 -4.61 -41.86
CA ALA A 270 7.90 -5.89 -42.32
C ALA A 270 8.77 -7.13 -42.01
N THR A 271 10.06 -6.95 -41.71
CA THR A 271 10.97 -8.03 -41.29
C THR A 271 11.03 -8.22 -39.79
N SER A 272 10.20 -7.49 -39.03
CA SER A 272 10.23 -7.42 -37.57
C SER A 272 11.52 -6.82 -36.99
N THR A 273 12.26 -6.03 -37.80
CA THR A 273 13.38 -5.25 -37.30
C THR A 273 12.84 -3.99 -36.62
N THR A 274 13.29 -3.76 -35.39
CA THR A 274 12.89 -2.61 -34.57
C THR A 274 13.93 -1.51 -34.65
N THR A 275 13.49 -0.29 -34.97
CA THR A 275 14.26 0.95 -34.87
C THR A 275 13.69 1.79 -33.75
N GLU A 276 14.46 2.00 -32.69
CA GLU A 276 14.07 2.89 -31.59
C GLU A 276 14.12 4.36 -32.05
N ILE A 277 13.01 5.08 -31.83
CA ILE A 277 12.94 6.53 -32.05
C ILE A 277 13.39 7.25 -30.78
N LEU A 278 12.79 6.87 -29.65
CA LEU A 278 13.06 7.44 -28.34
C LEU A 278 12.62 6.46 -27.26
N SER A 279 13.38 6.38 -26.19
CA SER A 279 13.03 5.63 -24.98
C SER A 279 13.32 6.47 -23.75
N GLY A 280 12.78 6.04 -22.61
CA GLY A 280 13.13 6.62 -21.33
C GLY A 280 12.51 5.89 -20.16
N THR A 281 12.96 6.28 -18.98
CA THR A 281 12.42 5.81 -17.70
C THR A 281 11.80 6.99 -16.98
N VAL A 282 10.60 6.82 -16.43
CA VAL A 282 9.95 7.87 -15.66
C VAL A 282 10.56 7.96 -14.26
N ILE A 283 10.83 9.18 -13.81
CA ILE A 283 11.34 9.47 -12.47
C ILE A 283 10.28 10.30 -11.75
N GLY A 284 9.93 9.91 -10.52
CA GLY A 284 8.94 10.59 -9.69
C GLY A 284 8.39 9.69 -8.60
N ASP A 285 7.39 10.17 -7.88
CA ASP A 285 6.65 9.45 -6.83
C ASP A 285 5.15 9.34 -7.15
N LYS A 286 4.71 9.87 -8.28
CA LYS A 286 3.30 9.97 -8.71
C LYS A 286 3.20 9.75 -10.23
N PRO A 287 2.02 9.35 -10.75
CA PRO A 287 1.79 9.25 -12.18
C PRO A 287 2.11 10.58 -12.91
N GLN A 288 2.77 10.49 -14.06
CA GLN A 288 3.26 11.64 -14.82
C GLN A 288 2.65 11.69 -16.22
N PHE A 289 2.53 12.92 -16.73
CA PHE A 289 2.27 13.18 -18.14
C PHE A 289 3.58 13.34 -18.91
N ARG A 290 3.65 12.75 -20.10
CA ARG A 290 4.73 12.97 -21.07
C ARG A 290 4.12 13.23 -22.44
N GLN A 291 4.68 14.20 -23.15
CA GLN A 291 4.42 14.39 -24.57
C GLN A 291 5.71 14.20 -25.35
N ILE A 292 5.67 13.35 -26.37
CA ILE A 292 6.77 13.14 -27.30
C ILE A 292 6.39 13.74 -28.64
N GLN A 293 7.31 14.48 -29.24
CA GLN A 293 7.15 15.01 -30.58
C GLN A 293 8.19 14.40 -31.52
N ILE A 294 7.71 13.72 -32.55
CA ILE A 294 8.51 13.22 -33.66
C ILE A 294 8.40 14.24 -34.79
N ALA A 295 9.46 15.01 -35.04
CA ALA A 295 9.43 16.08 -36.04
C ALA A 295 9.15 15.56 -37.45
N ASN A 296 9.78 14.45 -37.83
CA ASN A 296 9.57 13.79 -39.11
C ASN A 296 9.82 12.28 -38.96
N LEU A 297 8.79 11.47 -39.21
CA LEU A 297 8.90 10.02 -39.06
C LEU A 297 9.83 9.39 -40.12
N ALA A 298 9.95 10.01 -41.30
CA ALA A 298 10.77 9.47 -42.39
C ALA A 298 12.27 9.35 -42.05
N ASP A 299 12.74 10.09 -41.03
CA ASP A 299 14.14 10.06 -40.58
C ASP A 299 14.50 8.72 -39.93
N TYR A 300 13.50 7.95 -39.48
CA TYR A 300 13.66 6.64 -38.83
C TYR A 300 13.32 5.46 -39.76
N LEU A 301 12.96 5.74 -41.03
CA LEU A 301 12.55 4.72 -42.00
C LEU A 301 13.70 4.42 -42.98
N PRO A 302 14.21 3.17 -43.03
CA PRO A 302 15.37 2.83 -43.87
C PRO A 302 15.07 2.91 -45.38
N GLY A 303 13.81 2.81 -45.80
CA GLY A 303 13.43 2.77 -47.20
C GLY A 303 11.92 2.87 -47.41
N SER A 304 11.46 2.52 -48.61
CA SER A 304 10.03 2.33 -48.86
C SER A 304 9.60 0.95 -48.39
N GLY A 305 8.39 0.85 -47.83
CA GLY A 305 7.87 -0.40 -47.29
C GLY A 305 6.72 -0.17 -46.32
N ASP A 306 6.33 -1.26 -45.67
CA ASP A 306 5.31 -1.26 -44.63
C ASP A 306 5.98 -1.23 -43.25
N TYR A 307 5.41 -0.42 -42.37
CA TYR A 307 5.95 -0.10 -41.05
C TYR A 307 4.84 -0.06 -40.01
N VAL A 308 5.20 -0.28 -38.75
CA VAL A 308 4.33 -0.12 -37.59
C VAL A 308 4.99 0.86 -36.64
N LEU A 309 4.30 1.96 -36.33
CA LEU A 309 4.65 2.81 -35.20
C LEU A 309 4.10 2.15 -33.94
N ARG A 310 4.99 1.76 -33.04
CA ARG A 310 4.68 1.08 -31.80
C ARG A 310 5.11 1.93 -30.62
N VAL A 311 4.29 1.97 -29.57
CA VAL A 311 4.68 2.50 -28.28
C VAL A 311 4.41 1.46 -27.21
N THR A 312 5.45 1.15 -26.44
CA THR A 312 5.37 0.24 -25.30
C THR A 312 5.67 0.95 -23.99
N GLN A 313 5.09 0.45 -22.92
CA GLN A 313 5.40 0.85 -21.56
C GLN A 313 5.41 -0.40 -20.66
N GLN A 314 6.33 -0.43 -19.70
CA GLN A 314 6.43 -1.47 -18.69
C GLN A 314 6.49 -0.82 -17.32
N ALA A 315 5.50 -1.07 -16.47
CA ALA A 315 5.56 -0.68 -15.08
C ALA A 315 6.38 -1.71 -14.29
N GLU A 316 7.44 -1.26 -13.62
CA GLU A 316 8.33 -2.14 -12.88
C GLU A 316 7.55 -2.94 -11.83
N GLY A 317 7.62 -4.27 -11.89
CA GLY A 317 6.96 -5.21 -10.97
C GLY A 317 5.44 -5.34 -11.11
N LEU A 318 4.76 -4.39 -11.76
CA LEU A 318 3.33 -4.47 -12.09
C LEU A 318 3.09 -5.15 -13.44
N ASP A 319 3.97 -4.91 -14.42
CA ASP A 319 3.92 -5.54 -15.74
C ASP A 319 5.08 -6.55 -15.90
N PRO A 320 4.78 -7.84 -16.14
CA PRO A 320 5.82 -8.86 -16.30
C PRO A 320 6.65 -8.68 -17.59
N VAL A 321 6.07 -8.02 -18.59
CA VAL A 321 6.69 -7.69 -19.89
C VAL A 321 6.18 -6.33 -20.38
N PRO A 322 6.89 -5.65 -21.31
CA PRO A 322 6.39 -4.42 -21.92
C PRO A 322 5.02 -4.62 -22.57
N VAL A 323 4.09 -3.72 -22.24
CA VAL A 323 2.73 -3.68 -22.77
C VAL A 323 2.68 -2.72 -23.95
N GLU A 324 2.12 -3.18 -25.06
CA GLU A 324 1.87 -2.35 -26.25
C GLU A 324 0.59 -1.54 -26.03
N HIS A 325 0.72 -0.22 -25.93
CA HIS A 325 -0.43 0.69 -25.74
C HIS A 325 -0.86 1.36 -27.04
N LEU A 326 0.05 1.53 -28.00
CA LEU A 326 -0.23 2.13 -29.29
C LEU A 326 0.47 1.34 -30.40
N SER A 327 -0.29 1.05 -31.46
CA SER A 327 0.21 0.34 -32.65
C SER A 327 -0.51 0.84 -33.89
N VAL A 328 0.23 1.47 -34.81
CA VAL A 328 -0.33 2.05 -36.04
C VAL A 328 0.49 1.57 -37.24
N SER A 329 -0.13 0.72 -38.07
CA SER A 329 0.48 0.24 -39.31
C SER A 329 0.30 1.24 -40.45
N PHE A 330 1.33 1.49 -41.24
CA PHE A 330 1.30 2.41 -42.39
C PHE A 330 2.33 2.01 -43.44
N SER A 331 2.22 2.55 -44.66
CA SER A 331 3.22 2.36 -45.72
C SER A 331 3.94 3.66 -46.04
N TYR A 332 5.22 3.58 -46.39
CA TYR A 332 6.02 4.72 -46.84
C TYR A 332 6.53 4.52 -48.27
N ASP A 333 6.24 5.47 -49.16
CA ASP A 333 6.62 5.43 -50.58
C ASP A 333 7.53 6.62 -50.94
N ARG A 334 8.77 6.31 -51.34
CA ARG A 334 9.76 7.29 -51.81
C ARG A 334 9.85 7.36 -53.33
N ARG A 335 9.00 6.64 -54.07
CA ARG A 335 9.06 6.59 -55.54
C ARG A 335 8.67 7.93 -56.16
N ILE A 336 9.60 8.47 -56.94
CA ILE A 336 9.38 9.64 -57.79
C ILE A 336 8.99 9.12 -59.19
N THR A 337 7.81 9.50 -59.66
CA THR A 337 7.39 9.26 -61.05
C THR A 337 7.64 10.53 -61.85
N VAL A 338 8.58 10.49 -62.80
CA VAL A 338 8.86 11.59 -63.72
C VAL A 338 8.24 11.26 -65.08
N ASN A 339 7.23 12.02 -65.50
CA ASN A 339 6.70 11.94 -66.86
C ASN A 339 7.45 12.95 -67.72
N GLY A 340 8.44 12.47 -68.49
CA GLY A 340 9.19 13.30 -69.44
C GLY A 340 8.62 13.18 -70.85
N GLN A 341 8.26 14.31 -71.45
CA GLN A 341 8.03 14.41 -72.89
C GLN A 341 9.33 14.87 -73.56
N VAL A 342 9.96 13.99 -74.36
CA VAL A 342 11.12 14.37 -75.17
C VAL A 342 10.59 15.05 -76.43
N GLY A 343 10.61 16.38 -76.45
CA GLY A 343 10.41 17.15 -77.67
C GLY A 343 11.75 17.37 -78.37
N THR A 344 11.96 16.73 -79.51
CA THR A 344 13.05 17.12 -80.42
C THR A 344 12.63 18.41 -81.13
N ALA A 345 13.31 19.51 -80.84
CA ALA A 345 13.27 20.69 -81.70
C ALA A 345 14.25 20.45 -82.86
N GLU A 346 13.73 20.44 -84.08
CA GLU A 346 14.50 20.52 -85.34
C GLU A 346 15.10 21.92 -85.55
#